data_AF-T0R9V2-F1
#
_entry.id   AF-T0R9V2-F1
#
_cell.length_a   1.000
_cell.length_b   1.000
_cell.length_c   1.000
_cell.angle_alpha   90.00
_cell.angle_beta   90.00
_cell.angle_gamma   90.00
#
_symmetry.space_group_name_H-M   'P 1'
#
loop_
_entity.id
_entity.type
_entity.pdbx_description
1 polymer ?
#
loop_
_entity_poly.entity_id
_entity_poly.type
_entity_poly.pdbx_seq_one_letter_code
_entity_poly.pdbx_strand_id
1 'polypeptide(L)'
;MLSDEDVIIDTKSNCIETAVRPYREGLISKFLRLNYNTKPELSRKSQISGQLCRFHLKKTEMTEKKLDKLDIGKNNRASTTTTNEKVLSSREILVSEGRVGLLTIDDENIYVKCEKYSSNYGVDFSLTSEFAQSLTTSITVVKGEWVNISTIRNDLSQKSNTKSLSHGIEYKKQIGEKTINYFVSIQ
;
A
#
# COMPACT_ATOMS: atom_id res chain seq x y z
N MET A 1 10.69 40.23 -7.35
CA MET A 1 11.31 40.36 -6.02
C MET A 1 10.20 40.76 -5.07
N LEU A 2 9.94 39.95 -4.05
CA LEU A 2 8.98 40.31 -3.01
C LEU A 2 9.56 41.45 -2.16
N SER A 3 8.75 42.46 -1.84
CA SER A 3 9.10 43.47 -0.85
C SER A 3 9.27 42.83 0.53
N ASP A 4 9.97 43.52 1.44
CA ASP A 4 10.45 42.99 2.73
C ASP A 4 9.42 42.21 3.56
N GLU A 5 8.12 42.48 3.38
CA GLU A 5 7.01 41.74 3.96
C GLU A 5 5.90 41.57 2.92
N ASP A 6 5.68 40.34 2.46
CA ASP A 6 4.63 40.02 1.48
C ASP A 6 4.18 38.55 1.63
N VAL A 7 2.96 38.25 1.21
CA VAL A 7 2.38 36.90 1.26
C VAL A 7 1.79 36.56 -0.10
N ILE A 8 2.36 35.57 -0.77
CA ILE A 8 1.85 35.03 -2.02
C ILE A 8 1.17 33.69 -1.75
N ILE A 9 -0.01 33.51 -2.32
CA ILE A 9 -0.68 32.21 -2.39
C ILE A 9 -0.47 31.66 -3.80
N ASP A 10 0.35 30.62 -3.93
CA ASP A 10 0.46 29.87 -5.17
C ASP A 10 -0.64 28.81 -5.23
N THR A 11 -1.72 29.15 -5.92
CA THR A 11 -2.90 28.29 -6.12
C THR A 11 -2.61 27.07 -7.00
N LYS A 12 -1.51 27.04 -7.76
CA LYS A 12 -1.15 25.89 -8.60
C LYS A 12 -0.45 24.79 -7.80
N SER A 13 0.41 25.18 -6.87
CA SER A 13 1.11 24.25 -5.96
C SER A 13 0.40 24.09 -4.61
N ASN A 14 -0.72 24.80 -4.39
CA ASN A 14 -1.42 24.90 -3.11
C ASN A 14 -0.48 25.28 -1.95
N CYS A 15 0.49 26.16 -2.24
CA CYS A 15 1.49 26.60 -1.27
C CYS A 15 1.30 28.08 -0.94
N ILE A 16 1.68 28.45 0.28
CA ILE A 16 1.73 29.85 0.73
C ILE A 16 3.21 30.20 0.88
N GLU A 17 3.67 31.19 0.14
CA GLU A 17 5.01 31.74 0.25
C GLU A 17 4.94 33.07 1.00
N THR A 18 5.73 33.20 2.07
CA THR A 18 5.80 34.42 2.86
C THR A 18 7.20 35.02 2.77
N ALA A 19 7.30 36.25 2.28
CA ALA A 19 8.51 37.05 2.40
C ALA A 19 8.44 37.77 3.74
N VAL A 20 9.45 37.55 4.58
CA VAL A 20 9.50 38.12 5.93
C VAL A 20 10.91 38.62 6.20
N ARG A 21 11.01 39.71 6.96
CA ARG A 21 12.31 40.25 7.37
C ARG A 21 13.08 39.23 8.23
N PRO A 22 14.42 39.15 8.12
CA PRO A 22 15.22 38.12 8.79
C PRO A 22 15.00 38.03 10.31
N TYR A 23 14.76 39.16 10.99
CA TYR A 23 14.53 39.17 12.44
C TYR A 23 13.15 38.63 12.86
N ARG A 24 12.20 38.49 11.92
CA ARG A 24 10.84 37.94 12.18
C ARG A 24 10.70 36.48 11.76
N GLU A 25 11.67 35.95 11.02
CA GLU A 25 11.66 34.58 10.51
C GLU A 25 11.42 33.54 11.62
N GLY A 26 12.14 33.67 12.74
CA GLY A 26 11.99 32.77 13.89
C GLY A 26 10.61 32.82 14.55
N LEU A 27 10.00 34.02 14.62
CA LEU A 27 8.66 34.20 15.20
C LEU A 27 7.59 33.59 14.30
N ILE A 28 7.69 33.83 12.98
CA ILE A 28 6.73 33.31 12.01
C ILE A 28 6.86 31.79 11.87
N SER A 29 8.09 31.26 11.83
CA SER A 29 8.33 29.81 11.87
C SER A 29 7.73 29.16 13.11
N LYS A 30 7.90 29.78 14.29
CA LYS A 30 7.30 29.29 15.54
C LYS A 30 5.77 29.34 15.50
N PHE A 31 5.19 30.43 15.02
CA PHE A 31 3.74 30.58 14.88
C PHE A 31 3.16 29.52 13.94
N LEU A 32 3.81 29.29 12.79
CA LEU A 32 3.39 28.29 11.81
C LEU A 32 3.48 26.87 12.36
N ARG A 33 4.50 26.54 13.16
CA ARG A 33 4.63 25.23 13.83
C ARG A 33 3.60 24.96 14.91
N LEU A 34 3.16 26.01 15.61
CA LEU A 34 2.19 25.87 16.70
C LEU A 34 0.75 25.75 16.18
N ASN A 35 0.41 26.49 15.12
CA ASN A 35 -0.96 26.58 14.62
C ASN A 35 -1.24 25.66 13.43
N TYR A 36 -0.19 25.23 12.72
CA TYR A 36 -0.29 24.35 11.58
C TYR A 36 0.66 23.19 11.77
N ASN A 37 0.26 21.99 11.34
CA ASN A 37 1.10 20.79 11.39
C ASN A 37 2.18 20.85 10.31
N THR A 38 3.04 21.87 10.40
CA THR A 38 4.15 22.09 9.49
C THR A 38 5.21 21.06 9.82
N LYS A 39 5.36 20.08 8.91
CA LYS A 39 6.52 19.21 8.94
C LYS A 39 7.74 20.14 8.88
N PRO A 40 8.68 20.08 9.84
CA PRO A 40 9.83 20.96 9.84
C PRO A 40 10.47 20.88 8.46
N GLU A 41 10.74 22.05 7.86
CA GLU A 41 11.46 22.15 6.61
C GLU A 41 12.61 21.15 6.65
N LEU A 42 12.50 20.13 5.79
CA LEU A 42 13.61 19.33 5.35
C LEU A 42 14.63 20.34 4.86
N SER A 43 15.58 20.69 5.74
CA SER A 43 16.71 21.52 5.40
C SER A 43 17.22 21.02 4.05
N ARG A 44 17.51 21.95 3.14
CA ARG A 44 17.94 21.78 1.74
C ARG A 44 19.18 20.89 1.50
N LYS A 45 19.49 19.94 2.38
CA LYS A 45 20.46 18.84 2.24
C LYS A 45 20.01 17.51 2.86
N SER A 46 18.73 17.32 3.18
CA SER A 46 18.19 15.96 3.23
C SER A 46 17.90 15.51 1.81
N GLN A 47 18.96 15.24 1.06
CA GLN A 47 18.89 14.28 -0.02
C GLN A 47 18.15 13.08 0.57
N ILE A 48 16.96 12.76 0.07
CA ILE A 48 16.38 11.43 0.27
C ILE A 48 17.36 10.51 -0.45
N SER A 49 18.47 10.20 0.23
CA SER A 49 19.53 9.30 -0.18
C SER A 49 19.20 7.88 0.28
N GLY A 50 17.99 7.66 0.80
CA GLY A 50 17.42 6.34 0.92
C GLY A 50 16.94 5.89 -0.45
N GLN A 51 17.18 4.64 -0.80
CA GLN A 51 16.61 4.08 -2.02
C GLN A 51 15.08 4.15 -1.92
N LEU A 52 14.41 4.44 -3.03
CA LEU A 52 12.94 4.45 -3.08
C LEU A 52 12.46 3.09 -3.58
N CYS A 53 11.44 2.54 -2.92
CA CYS A 53 10.70 1.40 -3.39
C CYS A 53 9.46 1.91 -4.12
N ARG A 54 9.40 1.64 -5.42
CA ARG A 54 8.23 1.96 -6.25
C ARG A 54 7.31 0.76 -6.30
N PHE A 55 6.23 0.82 -5.53
CA PHE A 55 5.20 -0.20 -5.51
C PHE A 55 4.18 0.03 -6.61
N HIS A 56 3.91 -1.00 -7.40
CA HIS A 56 2.78 -1.02 -8.32
C HIS A 56 1.74 -1.98 -7.76
N LEU A 57 0.52 -1.49 -7.61
CA LEU A 57 -0.65 -2.25 -7.20
C LEU A 57 -1.53 -2.50 -8.42
N LYS A 58 -2.07 -3.72 -8.56
CA LYS A 58 -3.14 -4.01 -9.52
C LYS A 58 -4.28 -4.74 -8.82
N LYS A 59 -5.51 -4.33 -9.12
CA LYS A 59 -6.75 -5.03 -8.77
C LYS A 59 -7.20 -5.82 -9.99
N THR A 60 -7.41 -7.12 -9.85
CA THR A 60 -7.90 -7.97 -10.93
C THR A 60 -9.18 -8.70 -10.51
N GLU A 61 -10.09 -8.88 -11.46
CA GLU A 61 -11.28 -9.69 -11.31
C GLU A 61 -11.03 -11.01 -12.04
N MET A 62 -11.06 -12.11 -11.29
CA MET A 62 -11.05 -13.44 -11.87
C MET A 62 -12.47 -13.97 -11.97
N THR A 63 -12.88 -14.30 -13.19
CA THR A 63 -14.13 -15.02 -13.45
C THR A 63 -13.77 -16.42 -13.91
N GLU A 64 -14.01 -17.42 -13.04
CA GLU A 64 -13.94 -18.81 -13.42
C GLU A 64 -15.24 -19.22 -14.11
N LYS A 65 -15.17 -19.53 -15.41
CA LYS A 65 -16.29 -20.13 -16.13
C LYS A 65 -15.97 -21.60 -16.36
N LYS A 66 -16.69 -22.47 -15.65
CA LYS A 66 -16.65 -23.91 -15.90
C LYS A 66 -17.39 -24.16 -17.22
N LEU A 67 -16.65 -24.52 -18.27
CA LEU A 67 -17.25 -24.90 -19.55
C LEU A 67 -17.54 -26.41 -19.54
N ASP A 68 -18.54 -26.78 -20.34
CA ASP A 68 -19.34 -27.99 -20.22
C ASP A 68 -18.55 -29.29 -19.98
N LYS A 69 -19.15 -30.16 -19.17
CA LYS A 69 -18.72 -31.55 -19.04
C LYS A 69 -19.11 -32.28 -20.33
N LEU A 70 -18.13 -32.64 -21.16
CA LEU A 70 -18.35 -33.55 -22.26
C LEU A 70 -18.10 -34.97 -21.74
N ASP A 71 -19.18 -35.70 -21.42
CA ASP A 71 -19.09 -37.11 -21.04
C ASP A 71 -18.93 -37.94 -22.35
N ILE A 72 -17.71 -38.43 -22.63
CA ILE A 72 -17.45 -39.32 -23.78
C ILE A 72 -17.48 -40.76 -23.28
N GLY A 73 -18.67 -41.38 -23.31
CA GLY A 73 -18.88 -42.76 -22.86
C GLY A 73 -18.87 -42.94 -21.34
N LYS A 74 -18.99 -44.20 -20.86
CA LYS A 74 -19.18 -44.51 -19.42
C LYS A 74 -17.97 -44.18 -18.53
N ASN A 75 -16.77 -44.00 -19.10
CA ASN A 75 -15.52 -43.92 -18.33
C ASN A 75 -14.65 -42.68 -18.61
N ASN A 76 -14.93 -41.85 -19.62
CA ASN A 76 -14.07 -40.70 -19.92
C ASN A 76 -14.80 -39.38 -19.69
N ARG A 77 -14.28 -38.60 -18.75
CA ARG A 77 -14.80 -37.28 -18.38
C ARG A 77 -13.78 -36.21 -18.74
N ALA A 78 -14.08 -35.42 -19.76
CA ALA A 78 -13.30 -34.23 -20.08
C ALA A 78 -13.98 -33.01 -19.44
N SER A 79 -13.23 -32.25 -18.65
CA SER A 79 -13.68 -30.97 -18.10
C SER A 79 -12.71 -29.87 -18.48
N THR A 80 -13.20 -28.82 -19.13
CA THR A 80 -12.41 -27.64 -19.48
C THR A 80 -12.84 -26.49 -18.59
N THR A 81 -11.90 -25.95 -17.80
CA THR A 81 -12.10 -24.72 -17.04
C THR A 81 -11.47 -23.57 -17.80
N THR A 82 -12.22 -22.51 -18.08
CA THR A 82 -11.67 -21.28 -18.67
C THR A 82 -11.71 -20.18 -17.63
N THR A 83 -10.54 -19.63 -17.34
CA THR A 83 -10.35 -18.56 -16.36
C THR A 83 -10.08 -17.27 -17.11
N ASN A 84 -10.95 -16.27 -16.95
CA ASN A 84 -10.74 -14.94 -17.51
C ASN A 84 -10.29 -13.98 -16.40
N GLU A 85 -9.15 -13.32 -16.59
CA GLU A 85 -8.62 -12.29 -15.69
C GLU A 85 -8.80 -10.90 -16.32
N LYS A 86 -9.44 -9.98 -15.61
CA LYS A 86 -9.63 -8.59 -16.03
C LYS A 86 -8.99 -7.64 -15.02
N VAL A 87 -8.10 -6.76 -15.48
CA VAL A 87 -7.54 -5.70 -14.62
C VAL A 87 -8.60 -4.61 -14.42
N LEU A 88 -8.95 -4.34 -13.15
CA LEU A 88 -9.95 -3.33 -12.77
C LEU A 88 -9.30 -1.98 -12.45
N SER A 89 -8.13 -1.98 -11.82
CA SER A 89 -7.40 -0.75 -11.51
C SER A 89 -5.91 -1.01 -11.30
N SER A 90 -5.10 0.03 -11.48
CA SER A 90 -3.69 0.03 -11.11
C SER A 90 -3.32 1.34 -10.42
N ARG A 91 -2.43 1.25 -9.43
CA ARG A 91 -1.95 2.40 -8.64
C ARG A 91 -0.45 2.27 -8.41
N GLU A 92 0.23 3.40 -8.31
CA GLU A 92 1.65 3.45 -7.96
C GLU A 92 1.82 4.16 -6.62
N ILE A 93 2.69 3.63 -5.76
CA ILE A 93 3.00 4.19 -4.45
C ILE A 93 4.51 4.21 -4.28
N LEU A 94 5.04 5.33 -3.81
CA LEU A 94 6.47 5.49 -3.52
C LEU A 94 6.68 5.45 -2.01
N VAL A 95 7.55 4.54 -1.56
CA VAL A 95 7.91 4.41 -0.15
C VAL A 95 9.43 4.47 -0.04
N SER A 96 9.94 5.27 0.91
CA SER A 96 11.37 5.29 1.19
C SER A 96 11.79 4.01 1.91
N GLU A 97 12.94 3.46 1.55
CA GLU A 97 13.53 2.32 2.23
C GLU A 97 13.60 2.52 3.76
N GLY A 98 13.21 1.49 4.51
CA GLY A 98 13.15 1.49 5.98
C GLY A 98 12.02 2.33 6.56
N ARG A 99 11.25 3.06 5.75
CA ARG A 99 10.10 3.88 6.19
C ARG A 99 8.79 3.16 5.94
N VAL A 100 7.80 3.52 6.76
CA VAL A 100 6.43 3.01 6.64
C VAL A 100 5.67 3.84 5.61
N GLY A 101 5.14 3.17 4.60
CA GLY A 101 4.14 3.67 3.68
C GLY A 101 2.74 3.18 4.06
N LEU A 102 1.72 3.85 3.54
CA LEU A 102 0.32 3.46 3.68
C LEU A 102 -0.24 3.06 2.32
N LEU A 103 -0.90 1.91 2.27
CA LEU A 103 -1.53 1.36 1.09
C LEU A 103 -3.00 1.09 1.39
N THR A 104 -3.90 1.80 0.70
CA THR A 104 -5.35 1.66 0.91
C THR A 104 -5.97 0.75 -0.15
N ILE A 105 -6.58 -0.35 0.28
CA ILE A 105 -7.26 -1.34 -0.57
C ILE A 105 -8.71 -1.46 -0.10
N ASP A 106 -9.69 -1.11 -0.95
CA ASP A 106 -11.14 -1.20 -0.62
C ASP A 106 -11.45 -0.72 0.81
N ASP A 107 -10.96 0.49 1.14
CA ASP A 107 -11.14 1.17 2.43
C ASP A 107 -10.40 0.58 3.64
N GLU A 108 -9.61 -0.48 3.45
CA GLU A 108 -8.67 -0.99 4.45
C GLU A 108 -7.27 -0.38 4.27
N ASN A 109 -6.68 0.01 5.40
CA ASN A 109 -5.35 0.58 5.47
C ASN A 109 -4.33 -0.51 5.81
N ILE A 110 -3.43 -0.80 4.86
CA ILE A 110 -2.30 -1.71 5.06
C ILE A 110 -1.03 -0.87 5.08
N TYR A 111 -0.28 -0.99 6.17
CA TYR A 111 1.02 -0.36 6.30
C TYR A 111 2.09 -1.25 5.68
N VAL A 112 2.94 -0.65 4.86
CA VAL A 112 3.99 -1.35 4.13
C VAL A 112 5.34 -0.77 4.47
N LYS A 113 6.34 -1.61 4.68
CA LYS A 113 7.74 -1.20 4.84
C LYS A 113 8.59 -2.03 3.89
N CYS A 114 9.53 -1.39 3.21
CA CYS A 114 10.46 -2.08 2.32
C CYS A 114 11.90 -1.93 2.80
N GLU A 115 12.68 -2.98 2.63
CA GLU A 115 14.13 -2.99 2.82
C GLU A 115 14.77 -3.73 1.65
N LYS A 116 15.86 -3.21 1.10
CA LYS A 116 16.54 -3.88 -0.01
C LYS A 116 17.62 -4.81 0.54
N TYR A 117 17.57 -6.06 0.11
CA TYR A 117 18.58 -7.08 0.40
C TYR A 117 19.27 -7.50 -0.90
N SER A 118 20.40 -6.85 -1.22
CA SER A 118 21.18 -7.11 -2.44
C SER A 118 20.34 -6.95 -3.72
N SER A 119 19.89 -8.05 -4.33
CA SER A 119 19.06 -8.09 -5.54
C SER A 119 17.55 -8.12 -5.28
N ASN A 120 17.13 -8.40 -4.04
CA ASN A 120 15.73 -8.62 -3.68
C ASN A 120 15.25 -7.55 -2.71
N TYR A 121 13.93 -7.47 -2.53
CA TYR A 121 13.29 -6.55 -1.59
C TYR A 121 12.55 -7.34 -0.52
N GLY A 122 12.89 -7.13 0.74
CA GLY A 122 12.05 -7.52 1.87
C GLY A 122 10.90 -6.53 1.99
N VAL A 123 9.68 -7.05 2.07
CA VAL A 123 8.47 -6.24 2.25
C VAL A 123 7.70 -6.75 3.44
N ASP A 124 7.50 -5.87 4.42
CA ASP A 124 6.71 -6.12 5.60
C ASP A 124 5.34 -5.47 5.44
N PHE A 125 4.28 -6.25 5.64
CA PHE A 125 2.89 -5.81 5.64
C PHE A 125 2.33 -5.87 7.06
N SER A 126 1.64 -4.82 7.48
CA SER A 126 1.03 -4.71 8.81
C SER A 126 -0.34 -4.03 8.73
N LEU A 127 -1.26 -4.40 9.63
CA LEU A 127 -2.56 -3.74 9.78
C LEU A 127 -2.50 -2.47 10.64
N THR A 128 -1.40 -2.27 11.38
CA THR A 128 -1.17 -1.05 12.17
C THR A 128 0.17 -0.42 11.83
N SER A 129 0.34 0.86 12.13
CA SER A 129 1.57 1.60 11.86
C SER A 129 2.76 1.15 12.72
N GLU A 130 2.51 0.41 13.81
CA GLU A 130 3.52 0.05 14.82
C GLU A 130 4.05 -1.37 14.61
N PHE A 131 4.97 -1.54 13.65
CA PHE A 131 5.52 -2.85 13.25
C PHE A 131 6.06 -3.72 14.39
N ALA A 132 6.60 -3.11 15.46
CA ALA A 132 7.20 -3.84 16.58
C ALA A 132 6.18 -4.51 17.51
N GLN A 133 4.93 -4.05 17.53
CA GLN A 133 3.85 -4.59 18.37
C GLN A 133 2.69 -5.15 17.54
N SER A 134 2.75 -4.95 16.23
CA SER A 134 1.69 -5.34 15.31
C SER A 134 1.86 -6.75 14.78
N LEU A 135 0.76 -7.23 14.21
CA LEU A 135 0.78 -8.43 13.40
C LEU A 135 1.37 -8.10 12.03
N THR A 136 2.58 -8.60 11.79
CA THR A 136 3.32 -8.36 10.55
C THR A 136 3.44 -9.66 9.74
N THR A 137 3.32 -9.55 8.42
CA THR A 137 3.66 -10.61 7.47
C THR A 137 4.74 -10.09 6.52
N SER A 138 5.87 -10.80 6.49
CA SER A 138 7.03 -10.43 5.68
C SER A 138 7.13 -11.34 4.46
N ILE A 139 7.42 -10.76 3.30
CA ILE A 139 7.72 -11.50 2.06
C ILE A 139 9.01 -10.97 1.44
N THR A 140 9.66 -11.80 0.63
CA THR A 140 10.76 -11.38 -0.22
C THR A 140 10.26 -11.33 -1.66
N VAL A 141 10.53 -10.23 -2.35
CA VAL A 141 10.04 -9.97 -3.71
C VAL A 141 11.21 -9.64 -4.63
N VAL A 142 11.24 -10.25 -5.81
CA VAL A 142 12.18 -9.87 -6.87
C VAL A 142 11.63 -8.66 -7.62
N LYS A 143 12.51 -7.77 -8.07
CA LYS A 143 12.11 -6.61 -8.88
C LYS A 143 11.27 -7.03 -10.09
N GLY A 144 10.11 -6.41 -10.24
CA GLY A 144 9.14 -6.65 -11.32
C GLY A 144 8.21 -7.84 -11.11
N GLU A 145 8.43 -8.65 -10.08
CA GLU A 145 7.59 -9.81 -9.76
C GLU A 145 6.27 -9.37 -9.13
N TRP A 146 5.16 -9.93 -9.63
CA TRP A 146 3.84 -9.70 -9.08
C TRP A 146 3.51 -10.73 -8.00
N VAL A 147 3.32 -10.25 -6.77
CA VAL A 147 2.91 -11.09 -5.64
C VAL A 147 1.45 -10.83 -5.32
N ASN A 148 0.66 -11.90 -5.14
CA ASN A 148 -0.72 -11.80 -4.70
C ASN A 148 -0.75 -11.44 -3.21
N ILE A 149 -1.34 -10.29 -2.87
CA ILE A 149 -1.46 -9.81 -1.49
C ILE A 149 -2.83 -10.08 -0.89
N SER A 150 -3.79 -10.62 -1.66
CA SER A 150 -5.08 -11.05 -1.12
C SER A 150 -4.91 -12.14 -0.06
N THR A 151 -3.97 -13.07 -0.27
CA THR A 151 -3.63 -14.10 0.73
C THR A 151 -3.00 -13.49 1.97
N ILE A 152 -2.08 -12.54 1.80
CA ILE A 152 -1.45 -11.81 2.92
C ILE A 152 -2.49 -11.05 3.74
N ARG A 153 -3.45 -10.39 3.08
CA ARG A 153 -4.57 -9.71 3.74
C ARG A 153 -5.41 -10.71 4.54
N ASN A 154 -5.76 -11.84 3.95
CA ASN A 154 -6.54 -12.88 4.62
C ASN A 154 -5.78 -13.46 5.82
N ASP A 155 -4.47 -13.71 5.68
CA ASP A 155 -3.62 -14.21 6.76
C ASP A 155 -3.50 -13.20 7.91
N LEU A 156 -3.34 -11.91 7.59
CA LEU A 156 -3.32 -10.84 8.59
C LEU A 156 -4.66 -10.70 9.31
N SER A 157 -5.78 -10.79 8.58
CA SER A 157 -7.12 -10.76 9.14
C SER A 157 -7.39 -11.97 10.04
N GLN A 158 -7.05 -13.18 9.59
CA GLN A 158 -7.21 -14.41 10.38
C GLN A 158 -6.38 -14.39 11.66
N LYS A 159 -5.11 -13.96 11.58
CA LYS A 159 -4.23 -13.80 12.73
C LYS A 159 -4.72 -12.71 13.71
N SER A 160 -5.33 -11.64 13.21
CA SER A 160 -6.00 -10.64 14.04
C SER A 160 -7.20 -11.25 14.78
N ASN A 161 -8.03 -12.01 14.06
CA ASN A 161 -9.21 -12.66 14.63
C ASN A 161 -8.84 -13.77 15.62
N THR A 162 -7.76 -14.52 15.40
CA THR A 162 -7.29 -15.55 16.37
C THR A 162 -6.74 -14.95 17.66
N LYS A 163 -6.14 -13.76 17.62
CA LYS A 163 -5.85 -13.01 18.86
C LYS A 163 -7.12 -12.57 19.60
N SER A 164 -8.23 -12.36 18.88
CA SER A 164 -9.54 -11.99 19.44
C SER A 164 -10.44 -13.19 19.84
N LEU A 165 -10.12 -14.41 19.36
CA LEU A 165 -10.94 -15.61 19.57
C LEU A 165 -10.34 -16.51 20.65
N SER A 166 -10.53 -16.12 21.91
CA SER A 166 -10.48 -17.07 23.02
C SER A 166 -11.79 -17.87 23.19
N HIS A 167 -12.88 -17.52 22.50
CA HIS A 167 -14.15 -18.26 22.53
C HIS A 167 -14.95 -18.07 21.23
N GLY A 168 -15.24 -19.13 20.47
CA GLY A 168 -16.32 -19.14 19.47
C GLY A 168 -16.05 -19.88 18.16
N ILE A 169 -17.05 -20.65 17.71
CA ILE A 169 -17.04 -21.59 16.57
C ILE A 169 -17.07 -20.84 15.21
N GLU A 170 -16.25 -21.29 14.25
CA GLU A 170 -16.12 -20.73 12.90
C GLU A 170 -17.15 -21.36 11.94
N TYR A 171 -17.95 -20.54 11.24
CA TYR A 171 -18.83 -20.95 10.15
C TYR A 171 -18.25 -20.48 8.81
N LYS A 172 -18.06 -21.40 7.84
CA LYS A 172 -17.63 -21.06 6.47
C LYS A 172 -18.67 -21.58 5.48
N LYS A 173 -19.23 -20.65 4.68
CA LYS A 173 -20.13 -20.94 3.56
C LYS A 173 -19.47 -20.44 2.28
N GLN A 174 -19.13 -21.35 1.37
CA GLN A 174 -18.69 -20.99 0.01
C GLN A 174 -19.89 -21.03 -0.94
N ILE A 175 -20.14 -19.92 -1.64
CA ILE A 175 -21.05 -19.84 -2.79
C ILE A 175 -20.19 -19.34 -3.96
N GLY A 176 -20.27 -20.01 -5.12
CA GLY A 176 -19.40 -19.77 -6.28
C GLY A 176 -19.23 -18.28 -6.60
N GLU A 177 -17.98 -17.82 -6.57
CA GLU A 177 -17.66 -16.43 -6.23
C GLU A 177 -16.80 -15.77 -7.31
N LYS A 178 -17.23 -14.60 -7.79
CA LYS A 178 -16.31 -13.69 -8.49
C LYS A 178 -15.20 -13.32 -7.51
N THR A 179 -13.96 -13.70 -7.80
CA THR A 179 -12.83 -13.44 -6.89
C THR A 179 -12.11 -12.18 -7.32
N ILE A 180 -12.08 -11.18 -6.43
CA ILE A 180 -11.26 -9.99 -6.60
C ILE A 180 -9.89 -10.28 -6.00
N ASN A 181 -8.84 -10.13 -6.80
CA ASN A 181 -7.46 -10.32 -6.38
C ASN A 181 -6.68 -9.02 -6.41
N TYR A 182 -5.74 -8.90 -5.48
CA TYR A 182 -4.83 -7.78 -5.37
C TYR A 182 -3.41 -8.29 -5.55
N PHE A 183 -2.64 -7.60 -6.39
CA PHE A 183 -1.23 -7.91 -6.57
C PHE A 183 -0.39 -6.67 -6.39
N VAL A 184 0.81 -6.88 -5.88
CA VAL A 184 1.84 -5.85 -5.71
C VAL A 184 3.13 -6.27 -6.40
N SER A 185 3.86 -5.31 -6.98
CA SER A 185 5.24 -5.50 -7.45
C SER A 185 6.11 -4.30 -7.08
N ILE A 186 7.42 -4.49 -7.00
CA ILE A 186 8.40 -3.42 -6.79
C ILE A 186 9.20 -3.21 -8.08
N GLN A 187 9.35 -1.96 -8.52
CA GLN A 187 10.15 -1.53 -9.68
C GLN A 187 11.47 -0.90 -9.25
#